data_AF-A0A661PSJ8-F1
#
_entry.id   AF-A0A661PSJ8-F1
#
_cell.length_a   1.000
_cell.length_b   1.000
_cell.length_c   1.000
_cell.angle_alpha   90.00
_cell.angle_beta   90.00
_cell.angle_gamma   90.00
#
_symmetry.space_group_name_H-M   'P 1'
#
loop_
_entity.id
_entity.type
_entity.pdbx_description
1 polymer ?
#
loop_
_entity_poly.entity_id
_entity_poly.type
_entity_poly.pdbx_seq_one_letter_code
_entity_poly.pdbx_strand_id
1 'polypeptide(L)'
;MKNILLLLSIAGSTLFASNGEALIKTKCATCHTLDIPKAEMMPNFKAPPMDAVMFHMKDVIPDESEMKAFILDYVYNSDVSKSVCESHKVEKFGVMPSLKGKVSQKELESIAEYMIATYPRAKFVRTIREILRNDKMRGLVNSPFLMNNAGLPHMTKLLLENWDKAKLGLSDDQKSKLLVVRKNTMGGIKKLKGKIIELENEITEDMMDREDVNTLDGKIEEIAKMKIEATKIHLKCISDTTTILSDEQVTYLLPFW
;
A
#
# COMPACT_ATOMS: atom_id res chain seq x y z
N MET A 1 -49.44 7.12 -55.16
CA MET A 1 -49.03 6.80 -53.77
C MET A 1 -47.61 6.24 -53.83
N LYS A 2 -46.62 7.05 -53.43
CA LYS A 2 -45.18 6.73 -53.49
C LYS A 2 -44.74 6.41 -52.07
N ASN A 3 -44.59 5.12 -51.74
CA ASN A 3 -44.02 4.71 -50.46
C ASN A 3 -42.56 4.31 -50.71
N ILE A 4 -41.65 5.25 -50.45
CA ILE A 4 -40.21 5.03 -50.42
C ILE A 4 -39.89 4.35 -49.09
N LEU A 5 -39.47 3.08 -49.15
CA LEU A 5 -38.97 2.33 -48.00
C LEU A 5 -37.52 2.77 -47.74
N LEU A 6 -37.30 3.54 -46.67
CA LEU A 6 -35.97 3.97 -46.24
C LEU A 6 -35.34 2.84 -45.40
N LEU A 7 -34.41 2.09 -45.99
CA LEU A 7 -33.56 1.13 -45.28
C LEU A 7 -32.46 1.90 -44.53
N LEU A 8 -32.67 2.18 -43.23
CA LEU A 8 -31.61 2.60 -42.33
C LEU A 8 -30.67 1.42 -42.08
N SER A 9 -29.50 1.45 -42.71
CA SER A 9 -28.35 0.61 -42.39
C SER A 9 -27.70 1.16 -41.12
N ILE A 10 -28.06 0.60 -39.97
CA ILE A 10 -27.30 0.79 -38.73
C ILE A 10 -26.01 -0.02 -38.88
N ALA A 11 -24.94 0.63 -39.35
CA ALA A 11 -23.60 0.11 -39.23
C ALA A 11 -23.26 0.03 -37.73
N GLY A 12 -23.31 -1.19 -37.17
CA GLY A 12 -22.90 -1.45 -35.81
C GLY A 12 -21.42 -1.16 -35.63
N SER A 13 -21.09 -0.13 -34.86
CA SER A 13 -19.76 0.13 -34.35
C SER A 13 -19.43 -0.94 -33.29
N THR A 14 -18.91 -2.08 -33.75
CA THR A 14 -18.22 -3.04 -32.88
C THR A 14 -16.83 -2.48 -32.57
N LEU A 15 -16.74 -1.61 -31.57
CA LEU A 15 -15.49 -1.02 -31.09
C LEU A 15 -14.62 -2.10 -30.42
N PHE A 16 -13.64 -2.62 -31.17
CA PHE A 16 -12.24 -3.01 -30.82
C PHE A 16 -11.83 -3.51 -29.42
N ALA A 17 -12.74 -3.99 -28.56
CA ALA A 17 -12.39 -4.50 -27.22
C ALA A 17 -11.52 -5.79 -27.24
N SER A 18 -11.40 -6.49 -28.37
CA SER A 18 -10.74 -7.80 -28.45
C SER A 18 -9.21 -7.77 -28.48
N ASN A 19 -8.56 -6.63 -28.76
CA ASN A 19 -7.09 -6.59 -28.86
C ASN A 19 -6.39 -6.41 -27.50
N GLY A 20 -6.90 -5.54 -26.64
CA GLY A 20 -6.25 -5.23 -25.34
C GLY A 20 -6.14 -6.45 -24.42
N GLU A 21 -7.18 -7.28 -24.36
CA GLU A 21 -7.18 -8.51 -23.56
C GLU A 21 -6.15 -9.54 -24.07
N ALA A 22 -6.08 -9.74 -25.39
CA ALA A 22 -5.09 -10.66 -25.97
C ALA A 22 -3.66 -10.15 -25.75
N LEU A 23 -3.46 -8.84 -25.88
CA LEU A 23 -2.16 -8.20 -25.68
C LEU A 23 -1.70 -8.28 -24.22
N ILE A 24 -2.56 -8.02 -23.24
CA ILE A 24 -2.15 -8.09 -21.82
C ILE A 24 -1.80 -9.53 -21.42
N LYS A 25 -2.51 -10.53 -21.94
CA LYS A 25 -2.22 -11.96 -21.73
C LYS A 25 -0.87 -12.37 -22.32
N THR A 26 -0.51 -11.84 -23.48
CA THR A 26 0.73 -12.21 -24.17
C THR A 26 1.94 -11.42 -23.70
N LYS A 27 1.77 -10.13 -23.37
CA LYS A 27 2.88 -9.22 -23.05
C LYS A 27 3.10 -9.08 -21.54
N CYS A 28 2.02 -8.92 -20.76
CA CYS A 28 2.11 -8.56 -19.33
C CYS A 28 2.00 -9.77 -18.41
N ALA A 29 1.26 -10.82 -18.81
CA ALA A 29 1.08 -12.02 -17.99
C ALA A 29 2.34 -12.89 -17.84
N THR A 30 3.43 -12.53 -18.55
CA THR A 30 4.76 -13.11 -18.38
C THR A 30 5.32 -12.88 -16.96
N CYS A 31 4.92 -11.77 -16.32
CA CYS A 31 5.35 -11.39 -14.98
C CYS A 31 4.17 -11.18 -14.02
N HIS A 32 3.10 -10.55 -14.47
CA HIS A 32 1.94 -10.21 -13.65
C HIS A 32 0.89 -11.32 -13.67
N THR A 33 0.37 -11.71 -12.51
CA THR A 33 -0.86 -12.51 -12.51
C THR A 33 -2.05 -11.66 -12.93
N LEU A 34 -2.85 -12.19 -13.85
CA LEU A 34 -4.13 -11.62 -14.27
C LEU A 34 -5.31 -12.21 -13.48
N ASP A 35 -5.08 -13.25 -12.69
CA ASP A 35 -6.05 -13.84 -11.77
C ASP A 35 -6.14 -13.06 -10.47
N ILE A 36 -7.30 -13.17 -9.79
CA ILE A 36 -7.49 -12.56 -8.48
C ILE A 36 -6.54 -13.29 -7.51
N PRO A 37 -5.55 -12.58 -6.92
CA PRO A 37 -4.54 -13.24 -6.12
C PRO A 37 -5.15 -13.85 -4.87
N LYS A 38 -4.74 -15.09 -4.55
CA LYS A 38 -4.98 -15.72 -3.25
C LYS A 38 -3.77 -15.55 -2.35
N ALA A 39 -3.97 -15.55 -1.03
CA ALA A 39 -2.90 -15.34 -0.06
C ALA A 39 -1.73 -16.33 -0.23
N GLU A 40 -2.04 -17.59 -0.50
CA GLU A 40 -1.07 -18.67 -0.76
C GLU A 40 -0.16 -18.43 -1.98
N MET A 41 -0.60 -17.60 -2.94
CA MET A 41 0.16 -17.32 -4.16
C MET A 41 1.19 -16.19 -3.95
N MET A 42 1.02 -15.35 -2.93
CA MET A 42 1.79 -14.12 -2.73
C MET A 42 3.31 -14.29 -2.59
N PRO A 43 3.84 -15.37 -1.98
CA PRO A 43 5.29 -15.58 -1.90
C PRO A 43 5.96 -15.81 -3.25
N ASN A 44 5.22 -16.32 -4.24
CA ASN A 44 5.78 -16.78 -5.52
C ASN A 44 5.62 -15.75 -6.66
N PHE A 45 5.01 -14.60 -6.38
CA PHE A 45 4.81 -13.57 -7.38
C PHE A 45 6.14 -12.91 -7.77
N LYS A 46 6.43 -12.92 -9.08
CA LYS A 46 7.56 -12.19 -9.67
C LYS A 46 7.29 -10.70 -9.78
N ALA A 47 6.03 -10.32 -9.99
CA ALA A 47 5.57 -8.94 -10.05
C ALA A 47 4.21 -8.81 -9.33
N PRO A 48 3.80 -7.59 -8.93
CA PRO A 48 2.51 -7.39 -8.29
C PRO A 48 1.34 -7.86 -9.17
N PRO A 49 0.27 -8.46 -8.59
CA PRO A 49 -0.95 -8.79 -9.34
C PRO A 49 -1.55 -7.57 -10.06
N MET A 50 -2.11 -7.76 -11.26
CA MET A 50 -2.65 -6.64 -12.06
C MET A 50 -3.77 -5.88 -11.34
N ASP A 51 -4.63 -6.59 -10.61
CA ASP A 51 -5.63 -5.97 -9.73
C ASP A 51 -4.99 -5.05 -8.68
N ALA A 52 -3.90 -5.48 -8.05
CA ALA A 52 -3.22 -4.68 -7.02
C ALA A 52 -2.54 -3.44 -7.64
N VAL A 53 -1.90 -3.59 -8.80
CA VAL A 53 -1.32 -2.47 -9.55
C VAL A 53 -2.37 -1.41 -9.82
N MET A 54 -3.50 -1.79 -10.41
CA MET A 54 -4.55 -0.84 -10.79
C MET A 54 -5.32 -0.29 -9.59
N PHE A 55 -5.43 -1.06 -8.50
CA PHE A 55 -6.01 -0.56 -7.24
C PHE A 55 -5.20 0.62 -6.69
N HIS A 56 -3.88 0.45 -6.53
CA HIS A 56 -3.04 1.54 -6.02
C HIS A 56 -2.88 2.68 -7.02
N MET A 57 -2.85 2.38 -8.32
CA MET A 57 -2.76 3.43 -9.35
C MET A 57 -3.99 4.33 -9.36
N LYS A 58 -5.20 3.76 -9.22
CA LYS A 58 -6.46 4.53 -9.11
C LYS A 58 -6.56 5.35 -7.83
N ASP A 59 -5.91 4.91 -6.76
CA ASP A 59 -5.86 5.65 -5.49
C ASP A 59 -4.97 6.91 -5.60
N VAL A 60 -3.88 6.83 -6.38
CA VAL A 60 -2.91 7.92 -6.55
C VAL A 60 -3.25 8.83 -7.73
N ILE A 61 -3.74 8.26 -8.84
CA ILE A 61 -4.04 8.95 -10.11
C ILE A 61 -5.50 8.65 -10.46
N PRO A 62 -6.48 9.42 -9.94
CA PRO A 62 -7.89 9.15 -10.16
C PRO A 62 -8.37 9.49 -11.58
N ASP A 63 -7.67 10.39 -12.28
CA ASP A 63 -7.98 10.74 -13.67
C ASP A 63 -7.49 9.67 -14.63
N GLU A 64 -8.39 9.15 -15.47
CA GLU A 64 -8.07 8.05 -16.39
C GLU A 64 -7.11 8.46 -17.52
N SER A 65 -7.13 9.72 -17.94
CA SER A 65 -6.24 10.22 -19.01
C SER A 65 -4.81 10.36 -18.49
N GLU A 66 -4.64 10.94 -17.30
CA GLU A 66 -3.35 11.00 -16.59
C GLU A 66 -2.81 9.60 -16.30
N MET A 67 -3.68 8.68 -15.88
CA MET A 67 -3.29 7.30 -15.61
C MET A 67 -2.86 6.58 -16.89
N LYS A 68 -3.57 6.76 -18.00
CA LYS A 68 -3.17 6.22 -19.30
C LYS A 68 -1.80 6.76 -19.71
N ALA A 69 -1.60 8.08 -19.59
CA ALA A 69 -0.32 8.71 -19.88
C ALA A 69 0.82 8.16 -18.99
N PHE A 70 0.54 7.96 -17.70
CA PHE A 70 1.47 7.35 -16.76
C PHE A 70 1.83 5.91 -17.16
N ILE A 71 0.85 5.07 -17.50
CA ILE A 71 1.11 3.69 -17.95
C ILE A 71 1.99 3.69 -19.20
N LEU A 72 1.69 4.55 -20.17
CA LEU A 72 2.44 4.65 -21.42
C LEU A 72 3.91 5.05 -21.20
N ASP A 73 4.16 6.05 -20.35
CA ASP A 73 5.53 6.44 -20.01
C ASP A 73 6.23 5.39 -19.16
N TYR A 74 5.60 4.95 -18.07
CA TYR A 74 6.23 4.09 -17.07
C TYR A 74 6.61 2.72 -17.64
N VAL A 75 5.82 2.13 -18.55
CA VAL A 75 6.14 0.82 -19.15
C VAL A 75 7.37 0.89 -20.07
N TYR A 76 7.65 2.05 -20.69
CA TYR A 76 8.84 2.23 -21.51
C TYR A 76 10.03 2.79 -20.73
N ASN A 77 9.77 3.67 -19.77
CA ASN A 77 10.76 4.48 -19.05
C ASN A 77 10.59 4.29 -17.53
N SER A 78 10.53 3.03 -17.10
CA SER A 78 10.35 2.65 -15.70
C SER A 78 11.51 3.14 -14.85
N ASP A 79 11.19 3.79 -13.74
CA ASP A 79 12.18 4.26 -12.78
C ASP A 79 11.58 4.24 -11.37
N VAL A 80 12.39 3.93 -10.36
CA VAL A 80 11.92 3.87 -8.96
C VAL A 80 11.30 5.19 -8.51
N SER A 81 11.84 6.32 -8.96
CA SER A 81 11.36 7.65 -8.57
C SER A 81 9.98 7.99 -9.15
N LYS A 82 9.58 7.30 -10.23
CA LYS A 82 8.26 7.41 -10.86
C LYS A 82 7.24 6.39 -10.34
N SER A 83 7.67 5.42 -9.53
CA SER A 83 6.78 4.35 -9.06
C SER A 83 5.62 4.93 -8.24
N VAL A 84 4.39 4.62 -8.67
CA VAL A 84 3.18 4.88 -7.87
C VAL A 84 2.98 3.85 -6.77
N CYS A 85 3.67 2.70 -6.84
CA CYS A 85 3.69 1.71 -5.77
C CYS A 85 4.58 2.16 -4.60
N GLU A 86 4.20 1.76 -3.39
CA GLU A 86 4.96 2.01 -2.16
C GLU A 86 6.41 1.49 -2.28
N SER A 87 7.41 2.22 -1.74
CA SER A 87 8.84 1.87 -1.92
C SER A 87 9.19 0.44 -1.49
N HIS A 88 8.57 -0.08 -0.42
CA HIS A 88 8.79 -1.46 0.01
C HIS A 88 8.25 -2.53 -0.96
N LYS A 89 7.33 -2.18 -1.85
CA LYS A 89 6.93 -3.07 -2.96
C LYS A 89 8.00 -3.07 -4.05
N VAL A 90 8.65 -1.94 -4.29
CA VAL A 90 9.80 -1.86 -5.20
C VAL A 90 10.99 -2.63 -4.62
N GLU A 91 11.24 -2.56 -3.31
CA GLU A 91 12.24 -3.40 -2.64
C GLU A 91 11.95 -4.90 -2.85
N LYS A 92 10.68 -5.31 -2.74
CA LYS A 92 10.27 -6.70 -2.92
C LYS A 92 10.34 -7.19 -4.38
N PHE A 93 9.80 -6.42 -5.32
CA PHE A 93 9.58 -6.86 -6.70
C PHE A 93 10.59 -6.30 -7.70
N GLY A 94 11.39 -5.31 -7.30
CA GLY A 94 12.21 -4.50 -8.19
C GLY A 94 11.39 -3.49 -8.99
N VAL A 95 12.10 -2.71 -9.82
CA VAL A 95 11.50 -1.83 -10.82
C VAL A 95 11.04 -2.67 -12.01
N MET A 96 9.90 -2.32 -12.58
CA MET A 96 9.39 -2.99 -13.78
C MET A 96 10.43 -2.91 -14.92
N PRO A 97 10.78 -4.02 -15.59
CA PRO A 97 11.66 -3.95 -16.75
C PRO A 97 11.01 -3.18 -17.91
N SER A 98 11.77 -2.32 -18.57
CA SER A 98 11.29 -1.61 -19.75
C SER A 98 10.82 -2.60 -20.84
N LEU A 99 9.65 -2.32 -21.40
CA LEU A 99 9.11 -3.04 -22.56
C LEU A 99 9.31 -2.29 -23.87
N LYS A 100 10.13 -1.22 -23.88
CA LYS A 100 10.48 -0.49 -25.10
C LYS A 100 11.07 -1.44 -26.14
N GLY A 101 10.50 -1.44 -27.34
CA GLY A 101 10.89 -2.35 -28.44
C GLY A 101 10.31 -3.77 -28.35
N LYS A 102 9.65 -4.15 -27.25
CA LYS A 102 8.94 -5.44 -27.08
C LYS A 102 7.43 -5.33 -27.25
N VAL A 103 6.91 -4.13 -26.99
CA VAL A 103 5.53 -3.71 -27.22
C VAL A 103 5.60 -2.42 -28.02
N SER A 104 4.74 -2.27 -29.03
CA SER A 104 4.60 -1.03 -29.80
C SER A 104 3.68 -0.04 -29.07
N GLN A 105 3.76 1.25 -29.41
CA GLN A 105 2.98 2.28 -28.73
C GLN A 105 1.46 2.04 -28.87
N LYS A 106 1.02 1.63 -30.07
CA LYS A 106 -0.38 1.28 -30.33
C LYS A 106 -0.86 0.07 -29.55
N GLU A 107 -0.03 -0.97 -29.41
CA GLU A 107 -0.34 -2.11 -28.55
C GLU A 107 -0.43 -1.68 -27.08
N LEU A 108 0.49 -0.84 -26.62
CA LEU A 108 0.50 -0.36 -25.24
C LEU A 108 -0.70 0.53 -24.91
N GLU A 109 -1.15 1.35 -25.85
CA GLU A 109 -2.41 2.11 -25.73
C GLU A 109 -3.61 1.18 -25.54
N SER A 110 -3.71 0.12 -26.35
CA SER A 110 -4.78 -0.89 -26.23
C SER A 110 -4.70 -1.66 -24.90
N ILE A 111 -3.49 -1.97 -24.43
CA ILE A 111 -3.28 -2.61 -23.12
C ILE A 111 -3.73 -1.66 -22.00
N ALA A 112 -3.32 -0.39 -22.04
CA ALA A 112 -3.65 0.60 -21.01
C ALA A 112 -5.16 0.83 -20.91
N GLU A 113 -5.85 0.99 -22.04
CA GLU A 113 -7.31 1.11 -22.09
C GLU A 113 -8.00 -0.11 -21.48
N TYR A 114 -7.54 -1.31 -21.83
CA TYR A 114 -8.09 -2.53 -21.24
C TYR A 114 -7.82 -2.62 -19.74
N MET A 115 -6.61 -2.25 -19.28
CA MET A 115 -6.25 -2.23 -17.87
C MET A 115 -7.15 -1.31 -17.05
N ILE A 116 -7.35 -0.08 -17.53
CA ILE A 116 -8.17 0.95 -16.86
C ILE A 116 -9.63 0.49 -16.77
N ALA A 117 -10.17 -0.06 -17.85
CA ALA A 117 -11.56 -0.52 -17.91
C ALA A 117 -11.82 -1.80 -17.07
N THR A 118 -10.83 -2.68 -16.95
CA THR A 118 -11.02 -4.03 -16.39
C THR A 118 -10.61 -4.15 -14.93
N TYR A 119 -9.54 -3.44 -14.52
CA TYR A 119 -8.90 -3.60 -13.23
C TYR A 119 -8.95 -2.31 -12.38
N PRO A 120 -8.94 -2.41 -11.04
CA PRO A 120 -9.15 -3.62 -10.27
C PRO A 120 -10.59 -4.12 -10.41
N ARG A 121 -10.78 -5.43 -10.42
CA ARG A 121 -12.09 -6.05 -10.45
C ARG A 121 -12.83 -5.80 -9.14
N ALA A 122 -14.14 -5.57 -9.22
CA ALA A 122 -14.97 -5.26 -8.05
C ALA A 122 -14.86 -6.30 -6.92
N LYS A 123 -14.69 -7.59 -7.26
CA LYS A 123 -14.46 -8.66 -6.27
C LYS A 123 -13.16 -8.45 -5.51
N PHE A 124 -12.06 -8.12 -6.20
CA PHE A 124 -10.78 -7.81 -5.57
C PHE A 124 -10.88 -6.59 -4.67
N VAL A 125 -11.51 -5.51 -5.13
CA VAL A 125 -11.69 -4.27 -4.35
C VAL A 125 -12.44 -4.56 -3.05
N ARG A 126 -13.52 -5.36 -3.11
CA ARG A 126 -14.28 -5.75 -1.92
C ARG A 126 -13.41 -6.52 -0.92
N THR A 127 -12.70 -7.53 -1.41
CA THR A 127 -11.81 -8.36 -0.58
C THR A 127 -10.69 -7.53 0.06
N ILE A 128 -10.02 -6.67 -0.71
CA ILE A 128 -8.96 -5.81 -0.17
C ILE A 128 -9.50 -4.82 0.85
N ARG A 129 -10.64 -4.17 0.60
CA ARG A 129 -11.24 -3.25 1.59
C ARG A 129 -11.62 -3.96 2.89
N GLU A 130 -12.08 -5.20 2.81
CA GLU A 130 -12.36 -6.02 3.98
C GLU A 130 -11.07 -6.37 4.74
N ILE A 131 -10.03 -6.81 4.03
CA ILE A 131 -8.70 -7.08 4.62
C ILE A 131 -8.16 -5.83 5.32
N LEU A 132 -8.16 -4.68 4.64
CA LEU A 132 -7.67 -3.41 5.21
C LEU A 132 -8.46 -3.00 6.46
N ARG A 133 -9.79 -3.23 6.49
CA ARG A 133 -10.63 -2.97 7.65
C ARG A 133 -10.27 -3.90 8.81
N ASN A 134 -10.12 -5.20 8.54
CA ASN A 134 -9.78 -6.20 9.54
C ASN A 134 -8.37 -5.96 10.09
N ASP A 135 -7.42 -5.57 9.25
CA ASP A 135 -6.06 -5.20 9.65
C ASP A 135 -6.04 -3.94 10.50
N LYS A 136 -6.85 -2.92 10.17
CA LYS A 136 -7.03 -1.73 11.02
C LYS A 136 -7.54 -2.13 12.41
N MET A 137 -8.59 -2.94 12.48
CA MET A 137 -9.13 -3.42 13.76
C MET A 137 -8.11 -4.24 14.55
N ARG A 138 -7.40 -5.15 13.88
CA ARG A 138 -6.33 -5.95 14.48
C ARG A 138 -5.18 -5.08 14.99
N GLY A 139 -4.83 -4.04 14.25
CA GLY A 139 -3.81 -3.06 14.66
C GLY A 139 -4.22 -2.28 15.91
N LEU A 140 -5.51 -1.93 16.03
CA LEU A 140 -6.04 -1.28 17.23
C LEU A 140 -5.98 -2.21 18.45
N VAL A 141 -6.42 -3.46 18.31
CA VAL A 141 -6.43 -4.46 19.40
C VAL A 141 -5.02 -4.80 19.86
N ASN A 142 -4.08 -5.00 18.93
CA ASN A 142 -2.70 -5.41 19.24
C ASN A 142 -1.72 -4.23 19.39
N SER A 143 -2.25 -3.03 19.62
CA SER A 143 -1.44 -1.82 19.75
C SER A 143 -0.69 -1.84 21.08
N PRO A 144 0.65 -1.66 21.08
CA PRO A 144 1.41 -1.48 22.31
C PRO A 144 1.27 -0.06 22.89
N PHE A 145 0.55 0.83 22.21
CA PHE A 145 0.42 2.24 22.59
C PHE A 145 -0.82 2.47 23.44
N LEU A 146 -0.68 3.27 24.49
CA LEU A 146 -1.80 3.79 25.27
C LEU A 146 -2.64 4.76 24.42
N MET A 147 -1.98 5.62 23.64
CA MET A 147 -2.67 6.55 22.73
C MET A 147 -2.66 6.01 21.31
N ASN A 148 -3.85 5.63 20.82
CA ASN A 148 -4.04 5.13 19.46
C ASN A 148 -5.08 5.99 18.70
N ASN A 149 -4.77 7.28 18.58
CA ASN A 149 -5.61 8.26 17.89
C ASN A 149 -5.21 8.33 16.41
N ALA A 150 -6.20 8.37 15.50
CA ALA A 150 -5.97 8.52 14.06
C ALA A 150 -5.20 9.80 13.69
N GLY A 151 -5.23 10.82 14.56
CA GLY A 151 -4.44 12.03 14.41
C GLY A 151 -2.94 11.82 14.58
N LEU A 152 -2.47 10.75 15.27
CA LEU A 152 -1.05 10.49 15.46
C LEU A 152 -0.49 9.57 14.34
N PRO A 153 0.41 10.07 13.48
CA PRO A 153 0.88 9.34 12.32
C PRO A 153 1.87 8.25 12.69
N HIS A 154 1.87 7.19 11.90
CA HIS A 154 2.87 6.14 11.98
C HIS A 154 4.08 6.48 11.08
N MET A 155 4.94 7.39 11.52
CA MET A 155 6.05 7.93 10.69
C MET A 155 6.94 6.85 10.06
N THR A 156 7.26 5.79 10.80
CA THR A 156 8.06 4.67 10.28
C THR A 156 7.43 4.01 9.06
N LYS A 157 6.09 4.00 8.96
CA LYS A 157 5.33 3.41 7.85
C LYS A 157 5.27 4.39 6.68
N LEU A 158 4.91 5.64 6.95
CA LEU A 158 4.87 6.70 5.93
C LEU A 158 6.21 6.88 5.22
N LEU A 159 7.32 6.85 5.97
CA LEU A 159 8.66 6.90 5.40
C LEU A 159 8.97 5.65 4.55
N LEU A 160 8.59 4.46 5.01
CA LEU A 160 8.78 3.20 4.26
C LEU A 160 8.03 3.19 2.92
N GLU A 161 6.88 3.86 2.86
CA GLU A 161 6.04 3.91 1.67
C GLU A 161 6.55 4.93 0.63
N ASN A 162 7.31 5.92 1.08
CA ASN A 162 7.72 7.07 0.25
C ASN A 162 9.24 7.26 0.15
N TRP A 163 10.03 6.35 0.71
CA TRP A 163 11.49 6.48 0.91
C TRP A 163 12.26 6.87 -0.36
N ASP A 164 11.87 6.29 -1.50
CA ASP A 164 12.56 6.44 -2.78
C ASP A 164 11.83 7.38 -3.76
N LYS A 165 10.76 8.04 -3.32
CA LYS A 165 9.99 8.92 -4.19
C LYS A 165 10.71 10.24 -4.40
N ALA A 166 10.86 10.65 -5.66
CA ALA A 166 11.45 11.95 -6.00
C ALA A 166 10.72 13.12 -5.31
N LYS A 167 9.39 13.01 -5.16
CA LYS A 167 8.57 14.04 -4.50
C LYS A 167 8.87 14.21 -3.01
N LEU A 168 9.30 13.15 -2.31
CA LEU A 168 9.77 13.28 -0.92
C LEU A 168 11.22 13.80 -0.89
N GLY A 169 12.07 13.40 -1.84
CA GLY A 169 13.37 14.04 -2.06
C GLY A 169 14.31 14.00 -0.85
N LEU A 170 14.39 12.88 -0.13
CA LEU A 170 15.26 12.76 1.05
C LEU A 170 16.74 12.86 0.67
N SER A 171 17.49 13.73 1.35
CA SER A 171 18.95 13.77 1.24
C SER A 171 19.62 12.57 1.93
N ASP A 172 20.86 12.26 1.58
CA ASP A 172 21.60 11.15 2.20
C ASP A 172 21.80 11.34 3.71
N ASP A 173 21.98 12.59 4.16
CA ASP A 173 22.05 12.94 5.58
C ASP A 173 20.71 12.70 6.28
N GLN A 174 19.59 13.10 5.66
CA GLN A 174 18.25 12.83 6.19
C GLN A 174 18.00 11.32 6.29
N LYS A 175 18.29 10.56 5.23
CA LYS A 175 18.16 9.09 5.23
C LYS A 175 18.94 8.47 6.38
N SER A 176 20.20 8.88 6.57
CA SER A 176 21.06 8.36 7.64
C SER A 176 20.46 8.64 9.03
N LYS A 177 19.98 9.86 9.29
CA LYS A 177 19.34 10.24 10.56
C LYS A 177 18.02 9.49 10.78
N LEU A 178 17.18 9.38 9.75
CA LEU A 178 15.90 8.68 9.82
C LEU A 178 16.06 7.17 10.08
N LEU A 179 17.12 6.55 9.56
CA LEU A 179 17.44 5.15 9.87
C LEU A 179 17.79 4.96 11.36
N VAL A 180 18.48 5.92 11.97
CA VAL A 180 18.76 5.90 13.43
C VAL A 180 17.46 6.03 14.22
N VAL A 181 16.59 6.98 13.87
CA VAL A 181 15.26 7.14 14.50
C VAL A 181 14.48 5.84 14.40
N ARG A 182 14.37 5.27 13.20
CA ARG A 182 13.67 3.99 12.95
C ARG A 182 14.24 2.86 13.81
N LYS A 183 15.56 2.69 13.86
CA LYS A 183 16.21 1.62 14.63
C LYS A 183 15.88 1.73 16.11
N ASN A 184 15.96 2.94 16.66
CA ASN A 184 15.67 3.20 18.07
C ASN A 184 14.19 2.98 18.39
N THR A 185 13.29 3.52 17.57
CA THR A 185 11.83 3.34 17.72
C THR A 185 11.46 1.86 17.63
N MET A 186 11.84 1.17 16.56
CA MET A 186 11.45 -0.23 16.36
C MET A 186 12.05 -1.15 17.42
N GLY A 187 13.30 -0.91 17.85
CA GLY A 187 13.93 -1.66 18.92
C GLY A 187 13.19 -1.51 20.26
N GLY A 188 12.87 -0.26 20.64
CA GLY A 188 12.13 0.03 21.87
C GLY A 188 10.73 -0.57 21.86
N ILE A 189 9.97 -0.36 20.77
CA ILE A 189 8.61 -0.88 20.65
C ILE A 189 8.58 -2.41 20.62
N LYS A 190 9.50 -3.07 19.90
CA LYS A 190 9.54 -4.54 19.84
C LYS A 190 9.77 -5.15 21.24
N LYS A 191 10.68 -4.56 22.02
CA LYS A 191 10.97 -5.01 23.39
C LYS A 191 9.76 -4.87 24.31
N LEU A 192 9.11 -3.70 24.29
CA LEU A 192 7.93 -3.45 25.13
C LEU A 192 6.75 -4.33 24.71
N LYS A 193 6.47 -4.43 23.40
CA LYS A 193 5.37 -5.23 22.88
C LYS A 193 5.49 -6.71 23.28
N GLY A 194 6.69 -7.28 23.25
CA GLY A 194 6.91 -8.67 23.69
C GLY A 194 6.49 -8.90 25.15
N LYS A 195 6.92 -8.02 26.05
CA LYS A 195 6.58 -8.09 27.48
C LYS A 195 5.11 -7.82 27.78
N ILE A 196 4.49 -6.89 27.04
CA ILE A 196 3.06 -6.61 27.17
C ILE A 196 2.26 -7.87 26.81
N ILE A 197 2.60 -8.54 25.70
CA ILE A 197 1.92 -9.77 25.28
C ILE A 197 2.11 -10.89 26.32
N GLU A 198 3.31 -11.03 26.87
CA GLU A 198 3.61 -12.01 27.92
C GLU A 198 2.69 -11.81 29.14
N LEU A 199 2.62 -10.59 29.68
CA LEU A 199 1.75 -10.29 30.82
C LEU A 199 0.25 -10.39 30.48
N GLU A 200 -0.16 -9.99 29.27
CA GLU A 200 -1.55 -10.14 28.81
C GLU A 200 -1.95 -11.62 28.72
N ASN A 201 -1.03 -12.51 28.31
CA ASN A 201 -1.25 -13.95 28.31
C ASN A 201 -1.30 -14.53 29.74
N GLU A 202 -0.38 -14.13 30.62
CA GLU A 202 -0.42 -14.56 32.04
C GLU A 202 -1.74 -14.19 32.71
N ILE A 203 -2.20 -12.94 32.54
CA ILE A 203 -3.52 -12.51 33.05
C ILE A 203 -4.65 -13.37 32.48
N THR A 204 -4.56 -13.75 31.20
CA THR A 204 -5.57 -14.60 30.56
C THR A 204 -5.57 -15.99 31.18
N GLU A 205 -4.40 -16.58 31.42
CA GLU A 205 -4.23 -17.89 32.07
C GLU A 205 -4.77 -17.87 33.51
N ASP A 206 -4.37 -16.88 34.32
CA ASP A 206 -4.86 -16.72 35.70
C ASP A 206 -6.41 -16.64 35.75
N MET A 207 -7.02 -15.95 34.78
CA MET A 207 -8.48 -15.85 34.68
C MET A 207 -9.16 -17.12 34.19
N MET A 208 -8.50 -17.90 33.33
CA MET A 208 -8.98 -19.23 32.95
C MET A 208 -8.95 -20.19 34.15
N ASP A 209 -7.94 -20.05 35.01
CA ASP A 209 -7.76 -20.83 36.24
C ASP A 209 -8.59 -20.30 37.43
N ARG A 210 -9.32 -19.20 37.22
CA ARG A 210 -10.21 -18.54 38.20
C ARG A 210 -9.46 -18.05 39.45
N GLU A 211 -8.25 -17.55 39.27
CA GLU A 211 -7.53 -16.85 40.32
C GLU A 211 -8.27 -15.58 40.77
N ASP A 212 -7.95 -15.07 41.97
CA ASP A 212 -8.55 -13.84 42.47
C ASP A 212 -8.08 -12.63 41.64
N VAL A 213 -9.03 -11.85 41.12
CA VAL A 213 -8.77 -10.63 40.32
C VAL A 213 -7.86 -9.64 41.04
N ASN A 214 -7.87 -9.59 42.37
CA ASN A 214 -7.02 -8.69 43.15
C ASN A 214 -5.51 -9.04 43.03
N THR A 215 -5.17 -10.23 42.56
CA THR A 215 -3.78 -10.64 42.30
C THR A 215 -3.22 -10.04 41.01
N LEU A 216 -4.09 -9.52 40.14
CA LEU A 216 -3.72 -9.05 38.80
C LEU A 216 -3.27 -7.58 38.76
N ASP A 217 -3.56 -6.79 39.80
CA ASP A 217 -3.32 -5.34 39.83
C ASP A 217 -1.86 -4.99 39.45
N GLY A 218 -0.88 -5.73 39.99
CA GLY A 218 0.52 -5.53 39.66
C GLY A 218 0.83 -5.75 38.17
N LYS A 219 0.29 -6.80 37.55
CA LYS A 219 0.47 -7.10 36.12
C LYS A 219 -0.19 -6.00 35.25
N ILE A 220 -1.39 -5.56 35.63
CA ILE A 220 -2.13 -4.50 34.94
C ILE A 220 -1.37 -3.16 34.99
N GLU A 221 -0.86 -2.79 36.17
CA GLU A 221 -0.06 -1.57 36.34
C GLU A 221 1.23 -1.61 35.51
N GLU A 222 1.92 -2.75 35.45
CA GLU A 222 3.12 -2.91 34.62
C GLU A 222 2.80 -2.80 33.13
N ILE A 223 1.69 -3.39 32.66
CA ILE A 223 1.22 -3.19 31.28
C ILE A 223 0.95 -1.71 31.01
N ALA A 224 0.26 -1.01 31.92
CA ALA A 224 -0.04 0.42 31.76
C ALA A 224 1.24 1.26 31.67
N LYS A 225 2.23 1.02 32.55
CA LYS A 225 3.55 1.68 32.50
C LYS A 225 4.24 1.44 31.15
N MET A 226 4.26 0.19 30.66
CA MET A 226 4.86 -0.12 29.37
C MET A 226 4.14 0.52 28.19
N LYS A 227 2.79 0.59 28.21
CA LYS A 227 2.00 1.28 27.17
C LYS A 227 2.23 2.80 27.17
N ILE A 228 2.46 3.40 28.35
CA ILE A 228 2.91 4.80 28.47
C ILE A 228 4.27 5.00 27.82
N GLU A 229 5.26 4.16 28.15
CA GLU A 229 6.61 4.26 27.57
C GLU A 229 6.61 4.03 26.06
N ALA A 230 5.82 3.07 25.56
CA ALA A 230 5.65 2.86 24.13
C ALA A 230 5.07 4.10 23.44
N THR A 231 4.09 4.76 24.07
CA THR A 231 3.49 5.99 23.55
C THR A 231 4.52 7.12 23.50
N LYS A 232 5.35 7.29 24.55
CA LYS A 232 6.44 8.27 24.54
C LYS A 232 7.44 8.02 23.42
N ILE A 233 7.80 6.75 23.16
CA ILE A 233 8.66 6.37 22.03
C ILE A 233 8.02 6.74 20.68
N HIS A 234 6.72 6.54 20.53
CA HIS A 234 5.99 6.93 19.31
C HIS A 234 5.96 8.45 19.12
N LEU A 235 5.63 9.22 20.15
CA LEU A 235 5.64 10.68 20.09
C LEU A 235 7.05 11.23 19.81
N LYS A 236 8.08 10.63 20.40
CA LYS A 236 9.47 10.96 20.09
C LYS A 236 9.81 10.63 18.64
N CYS A 237 9.38 9.49 18.11
CA CYS A 237 9.57 9.14 16.69
C CYS A 237 8.97 10.20 15.76
N ILE A 238 7.75 10.67 16.07
CA ILE A 238 7.10 11.76 15.34
C ILE A 238 7.97 13.02 15.39
N SER A 239 8.29 13.50 16.60
CA SER A 239 9.07 14.71 16.82
C SER A 239 10.45 14.66 16.15
N ASP A 240 11.19 13.57 16.30
CA ASP A 240 12.52 13.42 15.72
C ASP A 240 12.44 13.41 14.19
N THR A 241 11.44 12.71 13.63
CA THR A 241 11.25 12.62 12.18
C THR A 241 10.92 13.99 11.60
N THR A 242 9.94 14.71 12.15
CA THR A 242 9.54 16.03 11.65
C THR A 242 10.65 17.06 11.81
N THR A 243 11.54 16.91 12.80
CA THR A 243 12.73 17.76 12.95
C THR A 243 13.78 17.52 11.85
N ILE A 244 13.87 16.30 11.31
CA ILE A 244 14.84 15.94 10.26
C ILE A 244 14.34 16.37 8.87
N LEU A 245 13.03 16.32 8.66
CA LEU A 245 12.39 16.67 7.40
C LEU A 245 12.25 18.20 7.26
N SER A 246 12.22 18.69 6.01
CA SER A 246 11.80 20.06 5.73
C SER A 246 10.28 20.21 5.86
N ASP A 247 9.79 21.45 6.00
CA ASP A 247 8.36 21.73 6.06
C ASP A 247 7.61 21.22 4.83
N GLU A 248 8.22 21.32 3.65
CA GLU A 248 7.66 20.76 2.40
C GLU A 248 7.54 19.23 2.45
N GLN A 249 8.53 18.55 3.00
CA GLN A 249 8.51 17.09 3.16
C GLN A 249 7.51 16.64 4.22
N VAL A 250 7.38 17.39 5.32
CA VAL A 250 6.35 17.16 6.35
C VAL A 250 4.97 17.34 5.75
N THR A 251 4.73 18.45 5.04
CA THR A 251 3.47 18.73 4.33
C THR A 251 3.14 17.63 3.31
N TYR A 252 4.15 17.10 2.61
CA TYR A 252 3.95 16.01 1.66
C TYR A 252 3.47 14.72 2.35
N LEU A 253 4.05 14.36 3.50
CA LEU A 253 3.69 13.15 4.23
C LEU A 253 2.43 13.31 5.09
N LEU A 254 2.19 14.53 5.58
CA LEU A 254 1.17 14.88 6.56
C LEU A 254 0.47 16.18 6.11
N PRO A 255 -0.33 16.17 5.03
CA PRO A 255 -0.91 17.38 4.43
C PRO A 255 -1.94 18.10 5.32
N PHE A 256 -2.29 17.53 6.47
CA PHE A 256 -3.27 18.06 7.42
C PHE A 256 -2.66 18.34 8.81
N TRP A 257 -1.34 18.34 8.91
CA TRP A 257 -0.58 18.66 10.13
C TRP A 257 0.08 20.04 10.03
#